data_AF-D6WVV1-F1
#
_entry.id   AF-D6WVV1-F1
#
_cell.length_a   1.000
_cell.length_b   1.000
_cell.length_c   1.000
_cell.angle_alpha   90.00
_cell.angle_beta   90.00
_cell.angle_gamma   90.00
#
_symmetry.space_group_name_H-M   'P 1'
#
loop_
_entity.id
_entity.type
_entity.pdbx_description
1 polymer ?
#
loop_
_entity_poly.entity_id
_entity_poly.type
_entity_poly.pdbx_seq_one_letter_code
_entity_poly.pdbx_strand_id
1 'polypeptide(L)'
;MNSFNTSAVSESTQNVPLDENPGRSTPAPEQTYFFTGTVERVLAWNRIFKHPCYFEVIAYVLSLQEGELNCHKTILLKDKKGPILQATYYSNYNIDESVIRVGQMLRCVGYMTGVNTLTAVSIRSATSDEVAALKRFCYIGDFTISGLINGENKK
;
A
#
# COMPACT_ATOMS: atom_id res chain seq x y z
N MET A 1 -33.76 54.42 13.22
CA MET A 1 -32.99 55.29 14.16
C MET A 1 -31.76 54.54 14.60
N ASN A 2 -30.61 55.17 14.38
CA ASN A 2 -29.27 55.01 14.96
C ASN A 2 -28.55 53.65 14.75
N SER A 3 -27.53 53.52 13.87
CA SER A 3 -26.20 54.15 13.77
C SER A 3 -25.17 53.66 14.80
N PHE A 4 -24.24 52.80 14.38
CA PHE A 4 -22.87 52.63 14.90
C PHE A 4 -22.05 51.96 13.77
N ASN A 5 -21.22 52.67 13.00
CA ASN A 5 -19.91 53.30 13.25
C ASN A 5 -18.70 52.34 13.20
N THR A 6 -17.79 52.73 12.31
CA THR A 6 -16.47 52.26 11.88
C THR A 6 -15.54 51.75 12.98
N SER A 7 -14.70 50.75 12.67
CA SER A 7 -13.24 50.77 12.95
C SER A 7 -12.52 49.62 12.25
N ALA A 8 -11.57 50.00 11.39
CA ALA A 8 -10.51 49.15 10.88
C ALA A 8 -9.55 48.78 12.02
N VAL A 9 -9.17 47.51 12.11
CA VAL A 9 -8.03 47.07 12.92
C VAL A 9 -7.01 46.48 11.97
N SER A 10 -5.98 47.27 11.72
CA SER A 10 -4.71 46.87 11.14
C SER A 10 -3.89 46.16 12.23
N GLU A 11 -3.67 44.86 12.08
CA GLU A 11 -2.63 44.15 12.83
C GLU A 11 -1.46 43.83 11.91
N SER A 12 -0.41 44.62 12.11
CA SER A 12 0.94 44.40 11.62
C SER A 12 1.54 43.16 12.29
N THR A 13 1.49 42.00 11.65
CA THR A 13 2.37 40.89 12.03
C THR A 13 3.71 41.08 11.34
N GLN A 14 4.72 41.38 12.15
CA GLN A 14 6.11 41.56 11.76
C GLN A 14 6.62 40.29 11.05
N ASN A 15 7.12 40.45 9.83
CA ASN A 15 7.90 39.43 9.14
C ASN A 15 9.18 39.17 9.95
N VAL A 16 9.24 38.03 10.63
CA VAL A 16 10.48 37.50 11.21
C VAL A 16 11.33 36.96 10.06
N PRO A 17 12.57 37.40 9.85
CA PRO A 17 13.47 36.77 8.89
C PRO A 17 13.77 35.36 9.38
N LEU A 18 13.35 34.35 8.64
CA LEU A 18 13.78 32.98 8.88
C LEU A 18 15.27 32.91 8.52
N ASP A 19 16.07 32.62 9.53
CA ASP A 19 17.48 32.29 9.47
C ASP A 19 17.70 31.20 8.40
N GLU A 20 18.20 31.59 7.22
CA GLU A 20 18.61 30.66 6.17
C GLU A 20 19.86 29.92 6.68
N ASN A 21 19.64 28.77 7.31
CA ASN A 21 20.73 27.89 7.73
C ASN A 21 21.25 27.13 6.49
N PRO A 22 22.41 27.50 5.91
CA PRO A 22 22.88 26.94 4.65
C PRO A 22 23.63 25.65 4.96
N GLY A 23 22.88 24.57 5.23
CA GLY A 23 23.52 23.30 5.58
C GLY A 23 22.59 22.13 5.83
N ARG A 24 21.27 22.32 5.93
CA ARG A 24 20.35 21.19 6.07
C ARG A 24 19.89 20.75 4.68
N SER A 25 20.65 19.85 4.05
CA SER A 25 20.10 19.06 2.95
C SER A 25 18.89 18.30 3.49
N THR A 26 17.69 18.71 3.10
CA THR A 26 16.50 17.90 3.27
C THR A 26 16.82 16.55 2.61
N PRO A 27 16.77 15.41 3.33
CA PRO A 27 17.00 14.13 2.69
C PRO A 27 16.00 13.99 1.55
N ALA A 28 16.50 13.56 0.38
CA ALA A 28 15.64 13.34 -0.77
C ALA A 28 14.47 12.44 -0.35
N PRO A 29 13.23 12.72 -0.81
CA PRO A 29 12.07 11.93 -0.40
C PRO A 29 12.32 10.46 -0.71
N GLU A 30 12.16 9.61 0.31
CA GLU A 30 12.30 8.16 0.19
C GLU A 30 11.28 7.66 -0.84
N GLN A 31 11.76 7.16 -1.97
CA GLN A 31 10.89 6.72 -3.05
C GLN A 31 10.20 5.42 -2.66
N THR A 32 8.88 5.47 -2.53
CA THR A 32 8.04 4.29 -2.25
C THR A 32 7.51 3.71 -3.54
N TYR A 33 7.56 2.38 -3.67
CA TYR A 33 7.08 1.67 -4.85
C TYR A 33 5.74 1.00 -4.61
N PHE A 34 5.03 0.72 -5.69
CA PHE A 34 3.73 0.04 -5.67
C PHE A 34 3.64 -0.94 -6.84
N PHE A 35 3.40 -2.22 -6.57
CA PHE A 35 3.25 -3.24 -7.62
C PHE A 35 1.99 -4.07 -7.43
N THR A 36 1.28 -4.31 -8.53
CA THR A 36 0.08 -5.15 -8.57
C THR A 36 0.39 -6.48 -9.24
N GLY A 37 0.06 -7.59 -8.59
CA GLY A 37 0.33 -8.92 -9.13
C GLY A 37 -0.45 -10.07 -8.50
N THR A 38 -0.19 -11.26 -9.01
CA THR A 38 -0.63 -12.52 -8.39
C THR A 38 0.17 -12.79 -7.11
N VAL A 39 -0.28 -13.75 -6.29
CA VAL A 39 0.46 -14.16 -5.10
C VAL A 39 1.88 -14.60 -5.46
N GLU A 40 2.02 -15.47 -6.46
CA GLU A 40 3.32 -15.96 -6.92
C GLU A 40 4.29 -14.82 -7.30
N ARG A 41 3.78 -13.80 -8.01
CA ARG A 41 4.60 -12.70 -8.51
C ARG A 41 5.02 -11.76 -7.40
N VAL A 42 4.11 -11.37 -6.53
CA VAL A 42 4.42 -10.51 -5.38
C VAL A 42 5.47 -11.16 -4.47
N LEU A 43 5.36 -12.47 -4.22
CA LEU A 43 6.37 -13.20 -3.44
C LEU A 43 7.73 -13.24 -4.14
N ALA A 44 7.76 -13.43 -5.46
CA ALA A 44 9.00 -13.39 -6.24
C ALA A 44 9.64 -12.00 -6.18
N TRP A 45 8.86 -10.94 -6.37
CA TRP A 45 9.32 -9.55 -6.31
C TRP A 45 9.87 -9.18 -4.94
N ASN A 46 9.16 -9.52 -3.84
CA ASN A 46 9.63 -9.26 -2.48
C ASN A 46 11.01 -9.91 -2.17
N ARG A 47 11.31 -11.05 -2.82
CA ARG A 47 12.61 -11.72 -2.64
C ARG A 47 13.75 -10.95 -3.29
N ILE A 48 13.52 -10.28 -4.42
CA ILE A 48 14.57 -9.63 -5.22
C ILE A 48 14.62 -8.12 -5.07
N PHE A 49 13.48 -7.48 -4.80
CA PHE A 49 13.35 -6.04 -4.72
C PHE A 49 13.35 -5.59 -3.25
N LYS A 50 14.39 -4.85 -2.85
CA LYS A 50 14.68 -4.52 -1.44
C LYS A 50 14.28 -3.11 -1.02
N HIS A 51 13.58 -2.39 -1.87
CA HIS A 51 13.07 -1.06 -1.55
C HIS A 51 11.74 -1.12 -0.80
N PRO A 52 11.43 -0.09 0.01
CA PRO A 52 10.10 0.08 0.59
C PRO A 52 9.03 0.01 -0.51
N CYS A 53 8.13 -0.96 -0.37
CA CYS A 53 7.17 -1.26 -1.41
C CYS A 53 5.84 -1.71 -0.81
N TYR A 54 4.77 -1.17 -1.38
CA TYR A 54 3.44 -1.73 -1.22
C TYR A 54 3.17 -2.70 -2.37
N PHE A 55 2.45 -3.76 -2.04
CA PHE A 55 1.98 -4.74 -2.99
C PHE A 55 0.47 -4.78 -2.98
N GLU A 56 -0.09 -4.89 -4.17
CA GLU A 56 -1.47 -5.19 -4.40
C GLU A 56 -1.59 -6.60 -4.97
N VAL A 57 -2.27 -7.46 -4.22
CA VAL A 57 -2.47 -8.87 -4.54
C VAL A 57 -3.93 -9.06 -4.93
N ILE A 58 -4.16 -9.63 -6.12
CA ILE A 58 -5.49 -10.06 -6.57
C ILE A 58 -5.53 -11.59 -6.54
N ALA A 59 -6.28 -12.16 -5.60
CA ALA A 59 -6.27 -13.60 -5.33
C ALA A 59 -7.55 -14.10 -4.65
N TYR A 60 -7.74 -15.41 -4.64
CA TYR A 60 -8.86 -16.05 -3.95
C TYR A 60 -8.58 -16.20 -2.45
N VAL A 61 -9.61 -15.98 -1.64
CA VAL A 61 -9.62 -16.33 -0.22
C VAL A 61 -9.73 -17.84 -0.06
N LEU A 62 -8.72 -18.44 0.57
CA LEU A 62 -8.72 -19.85 0.93
C LEU A 62 -9.31 -20.11 2.31
N SER A 63 -8.97 -19.26 3.28
CA SER A 63 -9.48 -19.36 4.65
C SER A 63 -9.44 -18.02 5.37
N LEU A 64 -10.21 -17.94 6.45
CA LEU A 64 -10.28 -16.84 7.38
C LEU A 64 -10.00 -17.38 8.77
N GLN A 65 -9.15 -16.68 9.52
CA GLN A 65 -8.75 -17.06 10.88
C GLN A 65 -8.73 -15.80 11.74
N GLU A 66 -9.30 -15.90 12.94
CA GLU A 66 -9.13 -14.88 13.96
C GLU A 66 -7.69 -14.97 14.51
N GLY A 67 -7.08 -13.82 14.77
CA GLY A 67 -5.76 -13.72 15.39
C GLY A 67 -5.83 -13.83 16.91
N GLU A 68 -4.67 -13.74 17.56
CA GLU A 68 -4.58 -13.77 19.03
C GLU A 68 -5.28 -12.58 19.70
N LEU A 69 -5.32 -11.44 19.01
CA LEU A 69 -6.02 -10.24 19.45
C LEU A 69 -7.36 -10.16 18.72
N ASN A 70 -8.42 -9.76 19.43
CA ASN A 70 -9.78 -9.62 18.87
C ASN A 70 -9.87 -8.68 17.64
N CYS A 71 -8.91 -7.75 17.51
CA CYS A 71 -8.84 -6.85 16.37
C CYS A 71 -7.95 -7.35 15.25
N HIS A 72 -7.19 -8.43 15.44
CA HIS A 72 -6.25 -8.97 14.47
C HIS A 72 -6.89 -10.14 13.74
N LYS A 73 -6.90 -10.09 12.40
CA LYS A 73 -7.49 -11.13 11.55
C LYS A 73 -6.51 -11.56 10.48
N THR A 74 -6.59 -12.83 10.11
CA THR A 74 -5.72 -13.45 9.11
C THR A 74 -6.55 -14.05 7.97
N ILE A 75 -6.12 -13.80 6.74
CA ILE A 75 -6.68 -14.35 5.51
C ILE A 75 -5.59 -15.12 4.80
N LEU A 76 -5.89 -16.34 4.36
CA LEU A 76 -5.01 -17.04 3.44
C LEU A 76 -5.46 -16.75 2.01
N LEU A 77 -4.57 -16.17 1.21
CA LEU A 77 -4.78 -15.82 -0.19
C LEU A 77 -4.01 -16.79 -1.08
N LYS A 78 -4.62 -17.20 -2.20
CA LYS A 78 -4.00 -18.13 -3.14
C LYS A 78 -4.41 -17.87 -4.58
N ASP A 79 -3.45 -18.05 -5.49
CA ASP A 79 -3.71 -18.19 -6.92
C ASP A 79 -4.32 -19.58 -7.24
N LYS A 80 -4.79 -19.78 -8.48
CA LYS A 80 -5.34 -21.09 -8.91
C LYS A 80 -4.36 -22.26 -8.71
N LYS A 81 -3.08 -22.03 -9.03
CA LYS A 81 -1.98 -23.01 -8.91
C LYS A 81 -0.73 -22.25 -8.44
N GLY A 82 -0.66 -21.93 -7.15
CA GLY A 82 0.44 -21.14 -6.62
C GLY A 82 0.64 -21.31 -5.11
N PRO A 83 1.66 -20.64 -4.56
CA PRO A 83 1.88 -20.58 -3.13
C PRO A 83 0.73 -19.87 -2.40
N ILE A 84 0.71 -20.02 -1.08
CA ILE A 84 -0.24 -19.33 -0.19
C ILE A 84 0.46 -18.10 0.39
N LEU A 85 -0.25 -16.97 0.37
CA LEU A 85 0.12 -15.74 1.06
C LEU A 85 -0.77 -15.57 2.28
N GLN A 86 -0.17 -15.34 3.44
CA GLN A 86 -0.88 -14.94 4.64
C GLN A 86 -1.03 -13.41 4.65
N ALA A 87 -2.26 -12.91 4.59
CA ALA A 87 -2.56 -11.50 4.75
C ALA A 87 -3.15 -11.24 6.13
N THR A 88 -2.50 -10.40 6.93
CA THR A 88 -3.00 -9.97 8.24
C THR A 88 -3.60 -8.57 8.14
N TYR A 89 -4.72 -8.32 8.79
CA TYR A 89 -5.34 -7.00 8.85
C TYR A 89 -5.93 -6.77 10.24
N TYR A 90 -6.21 -5.50 10.55
CA TYR A 90 -6.87 -5.13 11.79
C TYR A 90 -8.27 -4.56 11.55
N SER A 91 -9.24 -4.92 12.38
CA SER A 91 -10.65 -4.52 12.24
C SER A 91 -10.91 -3.04 12.52
N ASN A 92 -9.93 -2.32 13.08
CA ASN A 92 -9.99 -0.86 13.26
C ASN A 92 -9.67 -0.08 11.98
N TYR A 93 -9.17 -0.74 10.93
CA TYR A 93 -9.08 -0.11 9.61
C TYR A 93 -10.46 -0.06 8.96
N ASN A 94 -10.66 0.87 8.02
CA ASN A 94 -11.87 0.98 7.20
C ASN A 94 -11.95 -0.17 6.17
N ILE A 95 -11.91 -1.41 6.64
CA ILE A 95 -12.04 -2.63 5.85
C ILE A 95 -13.45 -3.17 6.08
N ASP A 96 -14.21 -3.27 5.00
CA ASP A 96 -15.54 -3.87 5.04
C ASP A 96 -15.42 -5.40 5.11
N GLU A 97 -15.52 -5.97 6.31
CA GLU A 97 -15.44 -7.42 6.50
C GLU A 97 -16.57 -8.19 5.80
N SER A 98 -17.69 -7.54 5.45
CA SER A 98 -18.84 -8.21 4.82
C SER A 98 -18.52 -8.77 3.42
N VAL A 99 -17.50 -8.21 2.77
CA VAL A 99 -17.02 -8.63 1.44
C VAL A 99 -16.00 -9.77 1.51
N ILE A 100 -15.51 -10.11 2.69
CA ILE A 100 -14.44 -11.09 2.89
C ILE A 100 -15.06 -12.47 3.15
N ARG A 101 -15.04 -13.34 2.14
CA ARG A 101 -15.62 -14.69 2.21
C ARG A 101 -14.70 -15.71 1.55
N VAL A 102 -14.70 -16.94 2.06
CA VAL A 102 -13.96 -18.05 1.44
C VAL A 102 -14.45 -18.26 0.00
N GLY A 103 -13.50 -18.38 -0.93
CA GLY A 103 -13.77 -18.47 -2.37
C GLY A 103 -13.93 -17.12 -3.09
N GLN A 104 -14.02 -16.00 -2.37
CA GLN A 104 -14.11 -14.68 -2.97
C GLN A 104 -12.77 -14.25 -3.57
N MET A 105 -12.80 -13.60 -4.73
CA MET A 105 -11.63 -12.92 -5.30
C MET A 105 -11.51 -11.54 -4.66
N LEU A 106 -10.41 -11.31 -3.94
CA LEU A 106 -10.13 -10.03 -3.29
C LEU A 106 -8.98 -9.31 -3.97
N ARG A 107 -9.02 -7.98 -3.87
CA ARG A 107 -7.89 -7.08 -4.05
C ARG A 107 -7.41 -6.67 -2.65
N CYS A 108 -6.20 -7.09 -2.31
CA CYS A 108 -5.57 -6.88 -1.02
C CYS A 108 -4.32 -6.02 -1.20
N VAL A 109 -4.27 -4.85 -0.56
CA VAL A 109 -3.15 -3.93 -0.62
C VAL A 109 -2.45 -3.91 0.73
N GLY A 110 -1.13 -4.01 0.74
CA GLY A 110 -0.34 -4.02 1.96
C GLY A 110 1.15 -3.96 1.69
N TYR A 111 1.94 -4.22 2.72
CA TYR A 111 3.39 -4.37 2.63
C TYR A 111 3.80 -5.72 3.20
N MET A 112 4.91 -6.26 2.73
CA MET A 112 5.40 -7.56 3.20
C MET A 112 6.09 -7.39 4.56
N THR A 113 5.67 -8.20 5.53
CA THR A 113 6.26 -8.26 6.89
C THR A 113 7.02 -9.56 7.14
N GLY A 114 6.89 -10.52 6.23
CA GLY A 114 7.63 -11.79 6.26
C GLY A 114 7.81 -12.37 4.87
N VAL A 115 8.30 -13.62 4.79
CA VAL A 115 8.56 -14.28 3.51
C VAL A 115 7.29 -14.46 2.70
N ASN A 116 6.21 -14.92 3.35
CA ASN A 116 4.88 -15.12 2.76
C ASN A 116 3.79 -14.42 3.59
N THR A 117 4.14 -13.33 4.26
CA THR A 117 3.24 -12.60 5.14
C THR A 117 3.14 -11.15 4.70
N LEU A 118 1.91 -10.70 4.47
CA LEU A 118 1.57 -9.34 4.07
C LEU A 118 0.70 -8.71 5.15
N THR A 119 1.04 -7.51 5.59
CA THR A 119 0.16 -6.70 6.44
C THR A 119 -0.67 -5.80 5.56
N ALA A 120 -1.96 -6.09 5.49
CA ALA A 120 -2.93 -5.44 4.64
C ALA A 120 -3.43 -4.14 5.27
N VAL A 121 -3.44 -3.09 4.46
CA VAL A 121 -3.97 -1.76 4.79
C VAL A 121 -5.30 -1.50 4.09
N SER A 122 -5.62 -2.26 3.03
CA SER A 122 -6.89 -2.17 2.33
C SER A 122 -7.27 -3.51 1.72
N ILE A 123 -8.53 -3.91 1.90
CA ILE A 123 -9.07 -5.15 1.35
C ILE A 123 -10.44 -4.83 0.77
N ARG A 124 -10.68 -5.25 -0.47
CA ARG A 124 -12.01 -5.20 -1.11
C ARG A 124 -12.19 -6.33 -2.10
N SER A 125 -13.42 -6.52 -2.57
CA SER A 125 -13.67 -7.39 -3.72
C SER A 125 -12.93 -6.88 -4.96
N ALA A 126 -12.31 -7.82 -5.70
CA ALA A 126 -11.74 -7.52 -7.00
C ALA A 126 -12.85 -7.47 -8.05
N THR A 127 -12.77 -6.51 -8.95
CA THR A 127 -13.67 -6.40 -10.11
C THR A 127 -13.26 -7.36 -11.22
N SER A 128 -14.17 -7.67 -12.15
CA SER A 128 -13.87 -8.52 -13.32
C SER A 128 -12.74 -7.96 -14.17
N ASP A 129 -12.72 -6.64 -14.34
CA ASP A 129 -11.76 -5.95 -15.20
C ASP A 129 -10.35 -5.99 -14.60
N GLU A 130 -10.24 -5.84 -13.28
CA GLU A 130 -8.97 -6.00 -12.56
C GLU A 130 -8.42 -7.41 -12.69
N VAL A 131 -9.28 -8.43 -12.54
CA VAL A 131 -8.90 -9.83 -12.74
C VAL A 131 -8.45 -10.08 -14.19
N ALA A 132 -9.15 -9.50 -15.17
CA ALA A 132 -8.79 -9.62 -16.59
C ALA A 132 -7.47 -8.88 -16.92
N ALA A 133 -7.19 -7.76 -16.26
CA ALA A 133 -5.99 -6.97 -16.45
C ALA A 133 -4.77 -7.49 -15.68
N LEU A 134 -4.96 -8.35 -14.68
CA LEU A 134 -3.93 -8.83 -13.76
C LEU A 134 -2.66 -9.33 -14.46
N LYS A 135 -2.80 -10.10 -15.54
CA LYS A 135 -1.64 -10.59 -16.29
C LYS A 135 -0.78 -9.44 -16.85
N ARG A 136 -1.41 -8.35 -17.31
CA ARG A 136 -0.71 -7.16 -17.82
C ARG A 136 0.01 -6.43 -16.69
N PHE A 137 -0.61 -6.30 -15.52
CA PHE A 137 0.03 -5.71 -14.35
C PHE A 137 1.27 -6.50 -13.92
N CYS A 138 1.21 -7.84 -13.93
CA CYS A 138 2.39 -8.67 -13.68
C CYS A 138 3.54 -8.37 -14.66
N TYR A 139 3.26 -8.25 -15.95
CA TYR A 139 4.31 -7.92 -16.93
C TYR A 139 4.92 -6.53 -16.71
N ILE A 140 4.09 -5.53 -16.37
CA ILE A 140 4.56 -4.18 -16.07
C ILE A 140 5.45 -4.21 -14.82
N GLY A 141 5.05 -4.94 -13.78
CA GLY A 141 5.83 -5.13 -12.56
C GLY A 141 7.17 -5.80 -12.83
N ASP A 142 7.18 -6.91 -13.56
CA ASP A 142 8.41 -7.61 -13.96
C ASP A 142 9.38 -6.68 -14.72
N PHE A 143 8.87 -5.94 -15.70
CA PHE A 143 9.67 -5.02 -16.50
C PHE A 143 10.26 -3.88 -15.64
N THR A 144 9.43 -3.28 -14.79
CA THR A 144 9.83 -2.15 -13.94
C THR A 144 10.88 -2.57 -12.93
N ILE A 145 10.65 -3.67 -12.20
CA ILE A 145 11.59 -4.19 -11.21
C ILE A 145 12.93 -4.57 -11.86
N SER A 146 12.88 -5.23 -13.02
CA SER A 146 14.09 -5.58 -13.76
C SER A 146 14.89 -4.33 -14.17
N GLY A 147 14.19 -3.28 -14.62
CA GLY A 147 14.81 -2.00 -14.96
C GLY A 147 15.48 -1.33 -13.77
N LEU A 148 14.81 -1.29 -12.61
CA LEU A 148 15.32 -0.69 -11.38
C LEU A 148 16.56 -1.43 -10.85
N ILE A 149 16.49 -2.75 -10.74
CA ILE A 149 17.62 -3.58 -10.28
C ILE A 149 18.84 -3.41 -11.21
N ASN A 150 18.62 -3.41 -12.53
CA ASN A 150 19.72 -3.25 -13.48
C ASN A 150 20.30 -1.82 -13.52
N GLY A 151 19.48 -0.82 -13.20
CA GLY A 151 19.93 0.57 -13.09
C GLY A 151 20.83 0.81 -11.88
N GLU A 152 20.60 0.09 -10.79
CA GLU A 152 21.41 0.15 -9.56
C GLU A 152 22.77 -0.51 -9.73
N ASN A 153 22.83 -1.67 -10.39
CA ASN A 153 24.08 -2.39 -10.65
C ASN A 153 25.06 -1.64 -11.57
N LYS A 154 24.64 -0.53 -12.19
CA LYS A 154 25.45 0.30 -13.07
C LYS A 154 26.00 1.56 -12.40
N LYS A 155 25.60 1.86 -11.16
CA LYS A 155 26.12 2.97 -10.36
C LYS A 155 27.24 2.46 -9.46
#